data_AF-A0A0T7ANT0-F1
#
_entry.id   AF-A0A0T7ANT0-F1
#
_cell.length_a   1.000
_cell.length_b   1.000
_cell.length_c   1.000
_cell.angle_alpha   90.00
_cell.angle_beta   90.00
_cell.angle_gamma   90.00
#
_symmetry.space_group_name_H-M   'P 1'
#
loop_
_entity.id
_entity.type
_entity.pdbx_description
1 polymer ?
#
loop_
_entity_poly.entity_id
_entity_poly.type
_entity_poly.pdbx_seq_one_letter_code
_entity_poly.pdbx_strand_id
1 'polypeptide(L)'
;MTYIGCMNQLWRSAMMSPMPASEIALFAYLVNESNKRYWKMPFVCSTTRICVDLRLSRQTVITARKHLAERKLISFIEGKSRHVPSKYTMLEWTDDLINNLTDGLTHDLTLIKDKGKELFIRKSSENFNSKKESKNGFSKQKENRRICPVSTEGADYDSTF
;
A
#
# COMPACT_ATOMS: atom_id res chain seq x y z
N MET A 1 -5.87 -11.84 6.90
CA MET A 1 -4.54 -11.59 6.30
C MET A 1 -3.80 -12.88 5.98
N THR A 2 -3.16 -12.95 4.81
CA THR A 2 -2.29 -14.07 4.39
C THR A 2 -0.90 -13.54 4.02
N TYR A 3 0.13 -14.39 4.14
CA TYR A 3 1.51 -14.01 3.83
C TYR A 3 1.64 -13.50 2.38
N ILE A 4 1.10 -14.29 1.45
CA ILE A 4 1.12 -13.98 0.02
C ILE A 4 0.34 -12.71 -0.30
N GLY A 5 -0.78 -12.46 0.39
CA GLY A 5 -1.56 -11.22 0.23
C GLY A 5 -0.73 -9.98 0.56
N CYS A 6 0.02 -10.01 1.66
CA CYS A 6 0.91 -8.90 2.03
C CYS A 6 2.03 -8.67 1.02
N MET A 7 2.66 -9.75 0.55
CA MET A 7 3.76 -9.62 -0.41
C MET A 7 3.24 -9.10 -1.76
N ASN A 8 2.07 -9.54 -2.21
CA ASN A 8 1.44 -8.99 -3.41
C ASN A 8 1.10 -7.51 -3.25
N GLN A 9 0.59 -7.11 -2.08
CA GLN A 9 0.33 -5.71 -1.73
C GLN A 9 1.60 -4.85 -1.78
N LEU A 10 2.72 -5.36 -1.25
CA LEU A 10 4.02 -4.70 -1.33
C LEU A 10 4.41 -4.45 -2.79
N TRP A 11 4.34 -5.48 -3.63
CA TRP A 11 4.75 -5.36 -5.03
C TRP A 11 3.86 -4.39 -5.81
N ARG A 12 2.55 -4.37 -5.56
CA ARG A 12 1.63 -3.35 -6.10
C ARG A 12 2.05 -1.95 -5.69
N SER A 13 2.36 -1.73 -4.41
CA SER A 13 2.84 -0.43 -3.91
C SER A 13 4.17 0.00 -4.58
N ALA A 14 5.11 -0.94 -4.73
CA ALA A 14 6.40 -0.70 -5.34
C ALA A 14 6.30 -0.37 -6.85
N MET A 15 5.30 -0.93 -7.55
CA MET A 15 5.01 -0.58 -8.94
C MET A 15 4.45 0.84 -9.10
N MET A 16 3.65 1.30 -8.14
CA MET A 16 3.10 2.66 -8.16
C MET A 16 4.14 3.72 -7.79
N SER A 17 5.02 3.42 -6.85
CA SER A 17 6.09 4.32 -6.43
C SER A 17 7.32 3.52 -6.00
N PRO A 18 8.51 3.77 -6.58
CA PRO A 18 9.72 3.04 -6.25
C PRO A 18 9.97 2.96 -4.75
N MET A 19 10.32 1.76 -4.28
CA MET A 19 10.65 1.51 -2.88
C MET A 19 12.12 1.15 -2.74
N PRO A 20 12.86 1.78 -1.81
CA PRO A 20 14.23 1.38 -1.51
C PRO A 20 14.27 -0.01 -0.90
N ALA A 21 15.39 -0.71 -1.11
CA ALA A 21 15.59 -2.06 -0.61
C ALA A 21 15.40 -2.20 0.92
N SER A 22 15.73 -1.15 1.68
CA SER A 22 15.51 -1.10 3.14
C SER A 22 14.03 -1.15 3.53
N GLU A 23 13.14 -0.51 2.77
CA GLU A 23 11.69 -0.56 2.99
C GLU A 23 11.14 -1.95 2.67
N ILE A 24 11.56 -2.52 1.53
CA ILE A 24 11.16 -3.86 1.11
C ILE A 24 11.61 -4.90 2.14
N ALA A 25 12.87 -4.84 2.58
CA ALA A 25 13.42 -5.74 3.58
C ALA A 25 12.70 -5.62 4.93
N LEU A 26 12.43 -4.38 5.38
CA LEU A 26 11.69 -4.14 6.61
C LEU A 26 10.27 -4.70 6.53
N PHE A 27 9.56 -4.46 5.42
CA PHE A 27 8.21 -4.98 5.26
C PHE A 27 8.17 -6.50 5.25
N ALA A 28 9.01 -7.15 4.44
CA ALA A 28 9.09 -8.61 4.37
C ALA A 28 9.42 -9.25 5.73
N TYR A 29 10.30 -8.61 6.52
CA TYR A 29 10.60 -9.00 7.88
C TYR A 29 9.37 -8.93 8.80
N LEU A 30 8.63 -7.83 8.76
CA LEU A 30 7.42 -7.64 9.57
C LEU A 30 6.31 -8.62 9.18
N VAL A 31 6.15 -8.91 7.89
CA VAL A 31 5.23 -9.94 7.38
C VAL A 31 5.61 -11.32 7.94
N ASN A 32 6.89 -11.67 7.90
CA ASN A 32 7.37 -12.93 8.45
C ASN A 32 7.13 -13.02 9.98
N GLU A 33 7.43 -11.95 10.73
CA GLU A 33 7.16 -11.91 12.17
C GLU A 33 5.67 -11.97 12.50
N SER A 34 4.81 -11.43 11.64
CA SER A 34 3.35 -11.52 11.75
C SER A 34 2.86 -12.95 11.52
N ASN A 35 3.38 -13.61 10.49
CA ASN A 35 3.05 -14.99 10.16
C ASN A 35 3.44 -15.95 11.29
N LYS A 36 4.63 -15.82 11.87
CA LYS A 36 5.07 -16.61 13.04
C LYS A 36 4.17 -16.45 14.27
N ARG A 37 3.47 -15.31 14.38
CA ARG A 37 2.54 -15.00 15.47
C ARG A 37 1.10 -15.30 15.12
N TYR A 38 0.85 -16.04 14.04
CA TYR A 38 -0.49 -16.36 13.56
C TYR A 38 -1.35 -15.11 13.36
N TRP A 39 -0.72 -14.03 12.90
CA TRP A 39 -1.38 -12.76 12.62
C TRP A 39 -2.08 -12.11 13.83
N LYS A 40 -1.67 -12.45 15.06
CA LYS A 40 -2.15 -11.78 16.28
C LYS A 40 -1.54 -10.37 16.38
N MET A 41 -2.30 -9.38 15.95
CA MET A 41 -1.92 -7.97 15.94
C MET A 41 -2.51 -7.20 17.14
N PRO A 42 -1.86 -6.13 17.62
CA PRO A 42 -0.51 -5.69 17.26
C PRO A 42 0.55 -6.63 17.85
N PHE A 43 1.67 -6.80 17.14
CA PHE A 43 2.82 -7.53 17.68
C PHE A 43 3.95 -6.60 18.08
N VAL A 44 4.78 -7.08 19.00
CA VAL A 44 5.91 -6.34 19.54
C VAL A 44 7.18 -6.70 18.79
N CYS A 45 7.92 -5.68 18.34
CA CYS A 45 9.26 -5.85 17.78
C CYS A 45 10.14 -4.62 18.09
N SER A 46 11.34 -4.84 18.63
CA SER A 46 12.24 -3.73 18.98
C SER A 46 13.02 -3.25 17.75
N THR A 47 13.27 -1.94 17.66
CA THR A 47 14.11 -1.38 16.60
C THR A 47 15.51 -2.00 16.60
N THR A 48 16.09 -2.26 17.77
CA THR A 48 17.41 -2.90 17.90
C THR A 48 17.44 -4.29 17.25
N ARG A 49 16.41 -5.11 17.46
CA ARG A 49 16.33 -6.44 16.84
C ARG A 49 16.25 -6.33 15.32
N ILE A 50 15.41 -5.43 14.82
CA ILE A 50 15.28 -5.17 13.38
C ILE A 50 16.62 -4.73 12.78
N CYS A 51 17.35 -3.82 13.44
CA CYS A 51 18.66 -3.37 12.98
C CYS A 51 19.66 -4.53 12.88
N VAL A 52 19.68 -5.42 13.87
CA VAL A 52 20.59 -6.58 13.89
C VAL A 52 20.22 -7.58 12.80
N ASP A 53 18.94 -7.95 12.71
CA ASP A 53 18.46 -8.99 11.80
C ASP A 53 18.57 -8.55 10.33
N LEU A 54 18.32 -7.27 10.02
CA LEU A 54 18.38 -6.72 8.66
C LEU A 54 19.71 -6.06 8.32
N ARG A 55 20.65 -5.97 9.28
CA ARG A 55 21.92 -5.24 9.12
C ARG A 55 21.72 -3.79 8.65
N LEU A 56 20.67 -3.13 9.17
CA LEU A 56 20.33 -1.75 8.85
C LEU A 56 20.70 -0.81 10.01
N SER A 57 21.08 0.42 9.67
CA SER A 57 21.26 1.47 10.68
C SER A 57 19.93 1.83 11.34
N ARG A 58 19.95 2.31 12.58
CA ARG A 58 18.75 2.78 13.29
C ARG A 58 18.00 3.85 12.50
N GLN A 59 18.74 4.78 11.88
CA GLN A 59 18.15 5.85 11.08
C GLN A 59 17.43 5.29 9.85
N THR A 60 18.07 4.34 9.15
CA THR A 60 17.48 3.68 7.98
C THR A 60 16.17 2.97 8.35
N VAL A 61 16.13 2.26 9.47
CA VAL A 61 14.90 1.58 9.94
C VAL A 61 13.81 2.60 10.27
N ILE A 62 14.15 3.72 10.91
CA ILE A 62 13.17 4.78 11.22
C ILE A 62 12.58 5.39 9.96
N THR A 63 13.42 5.76 8.99
CA THR A 63 12.97 6.32 7.71
C THR A 63 12.11 5.32 6.94
N ALA A 64 12.59 4.08 6.78
CA ALA A 64 11.85 3.03 6.09
C ALA A 64 10.48 2.79 6.74
N ARG A 65 10.42 2.76 8.07
CA ARG A 65 9.17 2.59 8.82
C ARG A 65 8.16 3.71 8.54
N LYS A 66 8.62 4.96 8.49
CA LYS A 66 7.76 6.11 8.19
C LYS A 66 7.16 5.99 6.79
N HIS A 67 7.99 5.71 5.78
CA HIS A 67 7.52 5.55 4.40
C HIS A 67 6.54 4.37 4.24
N LEU A 68 6.79 3.24 4.92
CA LEU A 68 5.84 2.12 4.93
C LEU A 68 4.48 2.50 5.55
N ALA A 69 4.49 3.36 6.58
CA ALA A 69 3.26 3.87 7.20
C ALA A 69 2.53 4.86 6.29
N GLU A 70 3.26 5.76 5.62
CA GLU A 70 2.72 6.70 4.63
C GLU A 70 2.04 5.97 3.45
N ARG A 71 2.64 4.86 3.00
CA ARG A 71 2.07 3.97 1.97
C ARG A 71 0.89 3.12 2.47
N LYS A 72 0.48 3.27 3.74
CA LYS A 72 -0.59 2.49 4.39
C LYS A 72 -0.35 0.97 4.33
N LEU A 73 0.93 0.55 4.34
CA LEU A 73 1.31 -0.87 4.37
C LEU A 73 1.37 -1.40 5.82
N ILE A 74 1.72 -0.54 6.76
CA ILE A 74 1.79 -0.85 8.20
C ILE A 74 1.25 0.32 9.02
N SER A 75 0.82 0.05 10.25
CA SER A 75 0.75 1.06 11.31
C SER A 75 1.64 0.64 12.47
N PHE A 76 2.20 1.62 13.18
CA PHE A 76 3.10 1.33 14.30
C PHE A 76 2.93 2.34 15.43
N ILE A 77 3.21 1.87 16.64
CA ILE A 77 3.35 2.69 17.85
C ILE A 77 4.83 2.69 18.20
N GLU A 78 5.43 3.89 18.25
CA GLU A 78 6.85 4.02 18.57
C GLU A 78 7.12 3.61 20.03
N GLY A 79 8.14 2.77 20.21
CA GLY A 79 8.62 2.41 21.52
C GLY A 79 9.34 3.58 22.20
N LYS A 80 9.07 3.80 23.49
CA LYS A 80 9.67 4.89 24.26
C LYS A 80 11.08 4.54 24.78
N SER A 81 11.38 3.26 24.97
CA SER A 81 12.65 2.79 25.54
C SER A 81 12.96 1.34 25.17
N ARG A 82 14.11 0.82 25.62
CA ARG A 82 14.46 -0.60 25.45
C ARG A 82 13.43 -1.55 26.09
N HIS A 83 12.79 -1.12 27.16
CA HIS A 83 11.79 -1.90 27.91
C HIS A 83 10.36 -1.71 27.39
N VAL A 84 10.14 -0.69 26.54
CA VAL A 84 8.86 -0.42 25.88
C VAL A 84 9.09 -0.45 24.37
N PRO A 85 9.21 -1.64 23.77
CA PRO A 85 9.45 -1.82 22.33
C PRO A 85 8.28 -1.34 21.46
N SER A 86 8.59 -1.04 20.19
CA SER A 86 7.59 -0.64 19.20
C SER A 86 6.58 -1.76 18.94
N LYS A 87 5.33 -1.37 18.70
CA LYS A 87 4.24 -2.26 18.30
C LYS A 87 3.89 -2.04 16.84
N TYR A 88 3.60 -3.10 16.11
CA TYR A 88 3.27 -3.06 14.69
C TYR A 88 1.96 -3.77 14.43
N THR A 89 1.19 -3.22 13.50
CA THR A 89 0.01 -3.83 12.91
C THR A 89 0.19 -3.78 11.40
N MET A 90 0.04 -4.93 10.75
CA MET A 90 0.02 -4.97 9.30
C MET A 90 -1.35 -4.49 8.79
N LEU A 91 -1.36 -3.68 7.74
CA LEU A 91 -2.60 -3.14 7.19
C LEU A 91 -3.00 -3.92 5.95
N GLU A 92 -4.28 -4.28 5.88
CA GLU A 92 -4.86 -4.86 4.68
C GLU A 92 -5.14 -3.75 3.66
N TRP A 93 -4.73 -3.98 2.42
CA TRP A 93 -5.08 -3.07 1.33
C TRP A 93 -6.56 -3.22 1.02
N THR A 94 -7.37 -2.28 1.48
CA THR A 94 -8.72 -2.11 0.99
C THR A 94 -8.65 -1.30 -0.30
N ASP A 95 -8.79 -1.95 -1.45
CA ASP A 95 -8.91 -1.31 -2.76
C ASP A 95 -10.12 -0.36 -2.72
N ASP A 96 -9.91 0.93 -2.45
CA ASP A 96 -10.83 2.06 -2.68
C ASP A 96 -12.30 1.95 -2.20
N LEU A 97 -12.69 0.90 -1.47
CA LEU A 97 -14.09 0.64 -1.13
C LEU A 97 -14.62 1.59 -0.04
N ILE A 98 -13.75 2.11 0.83
CA ILE A 98 -14.17 3.03 1.92
C ILE A 98 -14.27 4.49 1.41
N ASN A 99 -13.41 4.90 0.49
CA ASN A 99 -13.44 6.27 -0.05
C ASN A 99 -14.73 6.51 -0.85
N ASN A 100 -15.18 5.53 -1.64
CA ASN A 100 -16.45 5.61 -2.37
C ASN A 100 -17.68 5.40 -1.48
N LEU A 101 -17.59 4.58 -0.42
CA LEU A 101 -18.72 4.34 0.50
C LEU A 101 -19.00 5.53 1.42
N THR A 102 -17.97 6.31 1.78
CA THR A 102 -18.12 7.48 2.67
C THR A 102 -18.65 8.70 1.90
N ASP A 103 -18.19 8.94 0.66
CA ASP A 103 -18.74 10.00 -0.18
C ASP A 103 -20.20 9.72 -0.58
N GLY A 104 -20.56 8.45 -0.84
CA GLY A 104 -21.94 8.07 -1.14
C GLY A 104 -22.91 8.24 0.04
N LEU A 105 -22.52 7.82 1.26
CA LEU A 105 -23.40 7.88 2.44
C LEU A 105 -23.58 9.31 2.98
N THR A 106 -22.61 10.20 2.77
CA THR A 106 -22.68 11.58 3.26
C THR A 106 -23.65 12.43 2.43
N HIS A 107 -23.76 12.16 1.12
CA HIS A 107 -24.73 12.84 0.27
C HIS A 107 -26.18 12.41 0.55
N ASP A 108 -26.44 11.13 0.82
CA ASP A 108 -27.79 10.62 1.10
C ASP A 108 -28.37 11.10 2.44
N LEU A 109 -27.55 11.35 3.46
CA LEU A 109 -28.02 11.82 4.76
C LEU A 109 -28.26 13.34 4.82
N THR A 110 -27.62 14.12 3.95
CA THR A 110 -27.82 15.59 3.91
C THR A 110 -29.11 16.05 3.22
N LEU A 111 -29.78 15.16 2.47
CA LEU A 111 -31.07 15.45 1.82
C LEU A 111 -32.31 15.13 2.69
N ILE A 112 -32.15 14.40 3.80
CA ILE A 112 -33.28 13.91 4.61
C ILE A 112 -33.68 14.90 5.73
N LYS A 113 -32.93 15.99 5.96
CA LYS A 113 -33.20 16.88 7.11
C LYS A 113 -34.17 18.04 6.87
N ASP A 114 -34.64 18.28 5.65
CA ASP A 114 -35.60 19.37 5.39
C ASP A 114 -36.82 18.90 4.58
N LYS A 115 -37.83 18.41 5.30
CA LYS A 115 -39.28 18.68 5.13
C LYS A 115 -40.09 17.45 5.50
N GLY A 116 -40.95 17.64 6.50
CA GLY A 116 -41.80 16.58 7.02
C GLY A 116 -42.92 16.12 6.09
N LYS A 117 -43.60 15.10 6.60
CA LYS A 117 -44.97 14.66 6.28
C LYS A 117 -45.18 13.94 4.93
N GLU A 118 -45.29 12.61 5.09
CA GLU A 118 -46.24 11.68 4.45
C GLU A 118 -46.14 11.28 2.96
N LEU A 119 -46.66 10.05 2.75
CA LEU A 119 -47.15 9.37 1.55
C LEU A 119 -46.14 8.63 0.65
N PHE A 120 -46.16 7.29 0.63
CA PHE A 120 -47.08 6.36 -0.06
C PHE A 120 -46.76 6.13 -1.56
N ILE A 121 -46.40 4.86 -1.84
CA ILE A 121 -46.64 4.04 -3.05
C ILE A 121 -46.10 4.52 -4.42
N ARG A 122 -45.52 3.53 -5.12
CA ARG A 122 -45.89 3.08 -6.48
C ARG A 122 -44.87 3.37 -7.57
N LYS A 123 -44.24 2.28 -8.02
CA LYS A 123 -44.21 1.78 -9.41
C LYS A 123 -44.31 2.87 -10.49
N SER A 124 -43.29 3.00 -11.34
CA SER A 124 -43.33 2.52 -12.74
C SER A 124 -42.07 2.93 -13.51
N SER A 125 -41.74 2.07 -14.45
CA SER A 125 -40.86 2.22 -15.60
C SER A 125 -41.09 3.49 -16.42
N GLU A 126 -40.05 4.05 -17.04
CA GLU A 126 -39.87 4.14 -18.51
C GLU A 126 -38.78 5.16 -18.94
N ASN A 127 -37.94 4.66 -19.85
CA ASN A 127 -37.14 5.28 -20.92
C ASN A 127 -37.32 6.79 -21.24
N PHE A 128 -36.23 7.52 -21.49
CA PHE A 128 -35.71 7.82 -22.84
C PHE A 128 -34.48 8.74 -22.83
N ASN A 129 -33.63 8.50 -23.82
CA ASN A 129 -32.36 9.13 -24.20
C ASN A 129 -32.29 10.67 -24.16
N SER A 130 -31.09 11.21 -23.93
CA SER A 130 -30.43 12.01 -24.99
C SER A 130 -28.92 12.17 -24.79
N LYS A 131 -28.27 12.01 -25.93
CA LYS A 131 -26.86 12.20 -26.30
C LYS A 131 -26.39 13.65 -26.04
N LYS A 132 -25.16 13.82 -25.53
CA LYS A 132 -24.26 14.93 -25.95
C LYS A 132 -22.80 14.66 -25.59
N GLU A 133 -21.99 14.68 -26.65
CA GLU A 133 -20.53 14.69 -26.65
C GLU A 133 -19.99 16.01 -26.07
N SER A 134 -18.81 15.98 -25.44
CA SER A 134 -17.78 17.01 -25.64
C SER A 134 -16.41 16.50 -25.16
N LYS A 135 -15.37 17.00 -25.84
CA LYS A 135 -14.00 16.49 -25.92
C LYS A 135 -13.03 17.20 -24.96
N ASN A 136 -11.78 16.70 -24.98
CA ASN A 136 -10.49 17.35 -24.65
C ASN A 136 -9.95 17.08 -23.23
N GLY A 137 -8.69 16.68 -23.03
CA GLY A 137 -7.57 16.51 -23.95
C GLY A 137 -6.39 15.77 -23.29
N PHE A 138 -5.65 15.03 -24.10
CA PHE A 138 -4.43 14.32 -23.73
C PHE A 138 -3.26 15.30 -23.59
N SER A 139 -2.53 15.25 -22.46
CA SER A 139 -1.16 15.77 -22.39
C SER A 139 -0.17 14.61 -22.27
N LYS A 140 0.75 14.56 -23.24
CA LYS A 140 1.84 13.57 -23.34
C LYS A 140 2.98 14.03 -22.43
N GLN A 141 3.45 13.18 -21.52
CA GLN A 141 4.73 13.37 -20.83
C GLN A 141 5.79 12.40 -21.34
N LYS A 142 7.00 12.94 -21.44
CA LYS A 142 8.11 12.55 -22.33
C LYS A 142 9.07 11.63 -21.57
N GLU A 143 9.24 10.40 -22.03
CA GLU A 143 10.13 9.39 -21.47
C GLU A 143 11.56 9.59 -22.01
N ASN A 144 12.51 9.95 -21.14
CA ASN A 144 13.94 10.00 -21.46
C ASN A 144 14.65 8.79 -20.85
N ARG A 145 14.76 7.68 -21.59
CA ARG A 145 15.68 6.58 -21.25
C ARG A 145 17.04 6.84 -21.92
N ARG A 146 18.08 7.04 -21.11
CA ARG A 146 19.47 6.85 -21.57
C ARG A 146 19.81 5.38 -21.42
N ILE A 147 20.02 4.69 -22.54
CA ILE A 147 20.53 3.32 -22.59
C ILE A 147 22.06 3.40 -22.61
N CYS A 148 22.72 2.83 -21.61
CA CYS A 148 24.15 2.57 -21.65
C CYS A 148 24.38 1.20 -22.31
N PRO A 149 25.18 1.08 -23.38
CA PRO A 149 25.54 -0.21 -23.93
C PRO A 149 26.57 -0.90 -23.02
N VAL A 150 26.29 -2.15 -22.63
CA VAL A 150 27.26 -3.03 -21.97
C VAL A 150 28.13 -3.66 -23.05
N SER A 151 29.42 -3.35 -23.04
CA SER A 151 30.44 -4.08 -23.78
C SER A 151 30.57 -5.48 -23.19
N THR A 152 30.37 -6.51 -24.01
CA THR A 152 30.58 -7.91 -23.60
C THR A 152 31.99 -8.30 -24.06
N GLU A 153 32.96 -8.22 -23.15
CA GLU A 153 34.26 -8.90 -23.31
C GLU A 153 34.18 -10.26 -22.62
N GLY A 154 34.58 -11.29 -23.37
CA GLY A 154 34.28 -12.68 -23.09
C GLY A 154 35.14 -13.35 -22.03
N ALA A 155 34.68 -14.53 -21.63
CA ALA A 155 35.50 -15.56 -21.01
C ALA A 155 35.06 -16.92 -21.59
N ASP A 156 35.84 -17.41 -22.55
CA ASP A 156 35.85 -18.81 -22.96
C ASP A 156 36.30 -19.66 -21.77
N TYR A 157 35.42 -20.52 -21.27
CA TYR A 157 35.83 -21.63 -20.42
C TYR A 157 35.97 -22.86 -21.31
N ASP A 158 37.20 -23.12 -21.73
CA ASP A 158 37.60 -24.38 -22.37
C ASP A 158 37.42 -25.51 -21.35
N SER A 159 36.54 -26.45 -21.68
CA SER A 159 36.19 -27.60 -20.85
C SER A 159 36.73 -28.85 -21.53
N THR A 160 37.97 -29.23 -21.20
CA THR A 160 38.52 -30.51 -21.63
C THR A 160 38.14 -31.61 -20.62
N PHE A 161 37.45 -32.64 -21.13
CA PHE A 161 37.24 -33.94 -20.49
C PHE A 161 38.48 -34.83 -20.62
#